data_AF-A0AAW4X061-F1
#
_entry.id   AF-A0AAW4X061-F1
#
_cell.length_a   1.000
_cell.length_b   1.000
_cell.length_c   1.000
_cell.angle_alpha   90.00
_cell.angle_beta   90.00
_cell.angle_gamma   90.00
#
_symmetry.space_group_name_H-M   'P 1'
#
loop_
_entity.id
_entity.type
_entity.pdbx_description
1 polymer ?
#
loop_
_entity_poly.entity_id
_entity_poly.type
_entity_poly.pdbx_seq_one_letter_code
_entity_poly.pdbx_strand_id
1 'polypeptide(L)' 'MAILGRNDKCPCGSAKKYKKCCIDKEILKFENPKTHINLDDVKN' A
#
# COMPACT_ATOMS: atom_id res chain seq x y z
N MET A 1 -5.35 -27.02 -7.91
CA MET A 1 -4.87 -25.62 -7.92
C MET A 1 -5.53 -24.90 -6.75
N ALA A 2 -4.76 -24.40 -5.78
CA ALA A 2 -5.33 -23.72 -4.62
C ALA A 2 -5.74 -22.30 -5.01
N ILE A 3 -7.03 -22.00 -4.93
CA ILE A 3 -7.55 -20.65 -5.15
C ILE A 3 -7.32 -19.87 -3.84
N LEU A 4 -6.48 -18.83 -3.88
CA LEU A 4 -6.21 -17.99 -2.72
C LEU A 4 -7.39 -17.03 -2.49
N GLY A 5 -8.08 -17.17 -1.36
CA GLY A 5 -9.20 -16.33 -0.97
C GLY A 5 -8.76 -14.95 -0.47
N ARG A 6 -9.60 -13.93 -0.68
CA ARG A 6 -9.35 -12.54 -0.22
C ARG A 6 -9.05 -12.43 1.29
N ASN A 7 -9.64 -13.28 2.10
CA ASN A 7 -9.47 -13.24 3.55
C ASN A 7 -8.33 -14.13 4.06
N ASP A 8 -7.70 -14.92 3.20
CA ASP A 8 -6.62 -15.85 3.58
C ASP A 8 -5.36 -15.09 3.97
N LYS A 9 -4.44 -15.77 4.66
CA LYS A 9 -3.14 -15.19 5.00
C LYS A 9 -2.36 -14.90 3.70
N CYS A 10 -1.74 -13.73 3.61
CA CYS A 10 -0.96 -13.35 2.44
C CYS A 10 0.23 -14.32 2.27
N PRO A 11 0.44 -14.91 1.09
CA PRO A 11 1.59 -15.79 0.81
C PRO A 11 2.92 -15.02 0.81
N CYS A 12 2.86 -13.69 0.81
CA CYS A 12 4.02 -12.80 0.92
C CYS A 12 4.69 -12.78 2.31
N GLY A 13 4.20 -13.54 3.29
CA GLY A 13 4.79 -13.62 4.63
C GLY A 13 4.48 -12.44 5.56
N SER A 14 3.70 -11.45 5.12
CA SER A 14 3.42 -10.22 5.88
C SER A 14 2.51 -10.39 7.11
N ALA A 15 2.03 -11.62 7.36
CA ALA A 15 1.00 -11.96 8.35
C ALA A 15 -0.37 -11.24 8.19
N LYS A 16 -0.53 -10.38 7.19
CA LYS A 16 -1.80 -9.71 6.86
C LYS A 16 -2.69 -10.62 6.02
N LYS A 17 -4.00 -10.35 6.01
CA LYS A 17 -4.93 -10.96 5.03
C LYS A 17 -4.54 -10.56 3.61
N TYR A 18 -4.74 -11.44 2.63
CA TYR A 18 -4.38 -11.20 1.22
C TYR A 18 -4.99 -9.90 0.71
N LYS A 19 -6.27 -9.65 1.04
CA LYS A 19 -6.96 -8.42 0.70
C LYS A 19 -6.44 -7.15 1.36
N LYS A 20 -5.64 -7.22 2.42
CA LYS A 20 -5.06 -6.04 3.10
C LYS A 20 -3.56 -5.93 2.87
N CYS A 21 -3.05 -6.68 1.89
CA CYS A 21 -1.63 -6.75 1.61
C CYS A 21 -1.37 -6.68 0.11
N CYS A 22 -1.13 -7.81 -0.55
CA CYS A 22 -0.77 -7.81 -1.97
C CYS A 22 -1.91 -7.37 -2.90
N ILE A 23 -3.18 -7.56 -2.53
CA ILE A 23 -4.30 -7.08 -3.37
C ILE A 23 -4.40 -5.54 -3.35
N ASP A 24 -4.30 -4.93 -2.17
CA ASP A 24 -4.53 -3.49 -1.99
C ASP A 24 -3.25 -2.67 -2.23
N LYS A 25 -2.09 -3.33 -2.36
CA LYS A 25 -0.80 -2.68 -2.66
C LYS A 25 -0.82 -1.90 -3.99
N GLU A 26 -1.69 -2.28 -4.93
CA GLU A 26 -1.84 -1.54 -6.19
C GLU A 26 -2.68 -0.28 -6.02
N ILE A 27 -3.65 -0.29 -5.09
CA ILE A 27 -4.54 0.83 -4.79
C ILE A 27 -3.85 1.87 -3.89
N LEU A 28 -2.88 1.43 -3.08
CA LEU A 28 -2.07 2.31 -2.23
C LEU A 28 -0.94 3.03 -2.96
N LYS A 29 -0.85 2.93 -4.30
CA LYS A 29 -0.07 3.88 -5.10
C LYS A 29 -0.78 5.23 -5.10
N PHE A 30 -0.70 5.91 -3.97
CA PHE A 30 -0.93 7.34 -3.91
C PHE A 30 0.22 7.97 -4.71
N GLU A 31 0.02 8.23 -6.01
CA GLU A 31 0.71 9.35 -6.66
C GLU A 31 0.30 10.59 -5.88
N ASN A 32 1.11 10.94 -4.87
CA ASN A 32 0.74 11.96 -3.90
C ASN A 32 1.37 13.27 -4.34
N PRO A 33 0.65 14.19 -5.04
CA PRO A 33 1.17 15.47 -5.53
C PRO A 33 1.47 16.48 -4.40
N LYS A 34 1.75 16.03 -3.17
CA LYS A 34 2.01 16.90 -2.01
C LYS A 34 3.39 16.73 -1.38
N THR A 35 4.33 16.06 -2.04
CA THR A 35 5.74 16.02 -1.58
C THR A 35 6.64 17.09 -2.21
N HIS A 36 6.11 18.00 -3.03
CA HIS A 36 6.81 19.26 -3.32
C HIS A 36 6.50 20.25 -2.21
N ILE A 37 7.13 20.04 -1.06
CA ILE A 37 7.33 21.10 -0.09
C ILE A 37 8.39 21.99 -0.72
N ASN A 38 8.08 23.24 -1.07
CA ASN A 38 9.16 24.15 -1.43
C ASN A 38 9.93 24.46 -0.15
N LEU A 39 11.26 24.57 -0.26
CA LEU A 39 12.09 24.96 0.88
C LEU A 39 11.63 26.31 1.48
N ASP A 40 10.95 27.12 0.68
CA ASP A 40 10.36 28.40 1.06
C ASP A 40 9.17 28.25 2.02
N ASP A 41 8.40 27.16 1.94
CA ASP A 41 7.24 26.90 2.81
C ASP A 41 7.66 26.54 4.25
N VAL A 42 8.89 26.05 4.44
CA VAL A 42 9.43 25.63 5.75
C VAL A 42 10.14 26.79 6.47
N LYS A 43 10.41 27.89 5.76
CA LYS A 43 11.25 29.00 6.25
C LYS A 43 10.48 30.19 6.84
N ASN A 44 9.19 30.06 7.16
CA ASN A 44 8.44 31.10 7.87
C ASN A 44 8.12 30.70 9.32
#